data_AF-A0A815INR7-F1
#
_entry.id   AF-A0A815INR7-F1
#
_cell.length_a   1.000
_cell.length_b   1.000
_cell.length_c   1.000
_cell.angle_alpha   90.00
_cell.angle_beta   90.00
_cell.angle_gamma   90.00
#
_symmetry.space_group_name_H-M   'P 1'
#
loop_
_entity.id
_entity.type
_entity.pdbx_description
1 polymer ?
#
loop_
_entity_poly.entity_id
_entity_poly.type
_entity_poly.pdbx_seq_one_letter_code
_entity_poly.pdbx_strand_id
1 'polypeptide(L)'
;MNRCQKFARLLQLLGQCSESIVYYDEIASVVQRIRQIESIMAPIQFHPNQVFDETKHIVDPIAKKYLEKATNDVHHLIPVKVADDGNCFYHSILLLMNNPTVTTDELRVRTIIELMTNEAYYDSMYSQFIGSVAFIIKAMCKNNTFLELYEISALCNALKCNIRSIYPKIDFREDMTILNNSHVLNETAARAANNGAWSPNHFVPLLSSATHYTSEYENKSPTFPIPEKKTFKNNTPTRI
;
A
#
# COMPACT_ATOMS: atom_id res chain seq x y z
N MET A 1 14.87 22.90 -6.74
CA MET A 1 14.47 21.49 -6.85
C MET A 1 12.96 21.41 -6.65
N ASN A 2 12.23 20.91 -7.65
CA ASN A 2 10.77 20.75 -7.55
C ASN A 2 10.43 19.58 -6.59
N ARG A 3 9.14 19.41 -6.26
CA ARG A 3 8.69 18.40 -5.27
C ARG A 3 9.05 16.96 -5.67
N CYS A 4 8.79 16.58 -6.92
CA CYS A 4 9.12 15.26 -7.45
C CYS A 4 10.63 14.96 -7.32
N GLN A 5 11.48 15.89 -7.73
CA GLN A 5 12.93 15.76 -7.60
C GLN A 5 13.39 15.64 -6.14
N LYS A 6 12.70 16.31 -5.20
CA LYS A 6 12.99 16.14 -3.77
C LYS A 6 12.71 14.71 -3.31
N PHE A 7 11.54 14.16 -3.62
CA PHE A 7 11.19 12.80 -3.22
C PHE A 7 12.04 11.73 -3.88
N ALA A 8 12.38 11.87 -5.17
CA ALA A 8 13.30 10.98 -5.85
C ALA A 8 14.68 10.94 -5.15
N ARG A 9 15.20 12.11 -4.77
CA ARG A 9 16.49 12.20 -4.05
C ARG A 9 16.40 11.65 -2.62
N LEU A 10 15.27 11.83 -1.95
CA LEU A 10 15.05 11.24 -0.63
C LEU A 10 15.00 9.71 -0.72
N LEU A 11 14.32 9.15 -1.71
CA LEU A 11 14.30 7.70 -1.93
C LEU A 11 15.71 7.17 -2.24
N GLN A 12 16.47 7.87 -3.07
CA GLN A 12 17.86 7.51 -3.35
C GLN A 12 18.72 7.50 -2.06
N LEU A 13 18.57 8.50 -1.21
CA LEU A 13 19.30 8.58 0.07
C LEU A 13 18.90 7.42 1.01
N LEU A 14 17.61 7.15 1.15
CA LEU A 14 17.11 6.02 1.94
C LEU A 14 17.64 4.69 1.41
N GLY A 15 17.67 4.53 0.08
CA GLY A 15 18.27 3.37 -0.58
C GLY A 15 19.75 3.20 -0.23
N GLN A 16 20.53 4.29 -0.22
CA GLN A 16 21.94 4.24 0.22
C GLN A 16 22.08 3.81 1.68
N CYS A 17 21.27 4.38 2.58
CA CYS A 17 21.26 3.96 3.99
C CYS A 17 20.91 2.48 4.15
N SER A 18 20.04 1.94 3.29
CA SER A 18 19.65 0.52 3.35
C SER A 18 20.78 -0.46 3.08
N GLU A 19 21.90 -0.03 2.48
CA GLU A 19 23.07 -0.89 2.24
C GLU A 19 24.05 -0.90 3.42
N SER A 20 23.87 -0.03 4.42
CA SER A 20 24.74 0.04 5.61
C SER A 20 24.52 -1.16 6.54
N ILE A 21 25.55 -1.51 7.32
CA ILE A 21 25.45 -2.51 8.39
C ILE A 21 24.52 -2.03 9.49
N VAL A 22 24.53 -0.71 9.75
CA VAL A 22 23.67 -0.02 10.72
C VAL A 22 22.49 0.67 10.02
N TYR A 23 21.98 0.06 8.93
CA TYR A 23 20.96 0.64 8.06
C TYR A 23 19.75 1.21 8.82
N TYR A 24 19.33 0.52 9.88
CA TYR A 24 18.12 0.90 10.61
C TYR A 24 18.28 2.27 11.27
N ASP A 25 19.38 2.49 12.00
CA ASP A 25 19.67 3.77 12.67
C ASP A 25 19.85 4.91 11.65
N GLU A 26 20.49 4.62 10.51
CA GLU A 26 20.68 5.61 9.45
C GLU A 26 19.35 6.02 8.81
N ILE A 27 18.49 5.04 8.46
CA ILE A 27 17.15 5.31 7.91
C ILE A 27 16.32 6.07 8.93
N ALA A 28 16.34 5.67 10.21
CA ALA A 28 15.60 6.34 11.28
C ALA A 28 16.05 7.80 11.43
N SER A 29 17.36 8.06 11.41
CA SER A 29 17.92 9.42 11.45
C SER A 29 17.47 10.27 10.26
N VAL A 30 17.49 9.70 9.04
CA VAL A 30 17.02 10.39 7.84
C VAL A 30 15.53 10.68 7.92
N VAL A 31 14.70 9.71 8.30
CA VAL A 31 13.25 9.90 8.50
C VAL A 31 12.98 10.98 9.53
N GLN A 32 13.68 10.99 10.66
CA GLN A 32 13.53 12.01 11.69
C GLN A 32 13.80 13.41 11.16
N ARG A 33 14.83 13.58 10.31
CA ARG A 33 15.14 14.86 9.65
C ARG A 33 14.08 15.25 8.63
N ILE A 34 13.63 14.31 7.80
CA ILE A 34 12.58 14.57 6.79
C ILE A 34 11.29 15.08 7.46
N ARG A 35 10.93 14.52 8.61
CA ARG A 35 9.73 14.92 9.37
C ARG A 35 9.75 16.37 9.84
N GLN A 36 10.92 17.01 9.94
CA GLN A 36 11.03 18.43 10.30
C GLN A 36 10.83 19.36 9.09
N ILE A 37 10.70 18.83 7.87
CA ILE A 37 10.57 19.61 6.65
C ILE A 37 9.09 19.74 6.28
N GLU A 38 8.45 20.86 6.67
CA GLU A 38 7.02 21.11 6.44
C GLU A 38 6.59 20.90 4.98
N SER A 39 7.38 21.40 4.02
CA SER A 39 7.06 21.25 2.60
C SER A 39 7.00 19.80 2.11
N ILE A 40 7.74 18.89 2.76
CA ILE A 40 7.70 17.45 2.49
C ILE A 40 6.55 16.80 3.25
N MET A 41 6.33 17.19 4.51
CA MET A 41 5.27 16.63 5.35
C MET A 41 3.87 17.13 5.03
N ALA A 42 3.73 18.17 4.19
CA ALA A 42 2.45 18.67 3.71
C ALA A 42 1.53 17.51 3.24
N PRO A 43 0.29 17.41 3.75
CA PRO A 43 -0.61 16.31 3.43
C PRO A 43 -0.90 16.18 1.93
N ILE A 44 -1.04 14.95 1.46
CA ILE A 44 -1.57 14.68 0.13
C ILE A 44 -3.10 14.63 0.24
N GLN A 45 -3.79 15.41 -0.58
CA GLN A 45 -5.23 15.28 -0.75
C GLN A 45 -5.52 14.12 -1.70
N PHE A 46 -6.08 13.04 -1.17
CA PHE A 46 -6.43 11.85 -1.94
C PHE A 46 -7.94 11.81 -2.18
N HIS A 47 -8.34 12.04 -3.43
CA HIS A 47 -9.73 11.92 -3.88
C HIS A 47 -9.76 10.87 -5.00
N PRO A 48 -10.18 9.62 -4.74
CA PRO A 48 -10.08 8.57 -5.72
C PRO A 48 -11.06 8.79 -6.87
N ASN A 49 -10.54 8.92 -8.09
CA ASN A 49 -11.27 8.73 -9.32
C ASN A 49 -11.46 7.23 -9.58
N GLN A 50 -12.68 6.76 -9.37
CA GLN A 50 -13.05 5.36 -9.55
C GLN A 50 -13.77 5.10 -10.88
N VAL A 51 -13.79 6.07 -11.80
CA VAL A 51 -14.51 5.93 -13.08
C VAL A 51 -13.54 5.52 -14.18
N PHE A 52 -13.90 4.45 -14.89
CA PHE A 52 -13.20 3.98 -16.08
C PHE A 52 -13.47 4.91 -17.27
N ASP A 53 -12.40 5.28 -17.98
CA ASP A 53 -12.43 6.16 -19.15
C ASP A 53 -11.69 5.45 -20.29
N GLU A 54 -12.42 5.00 -21.30
CA GLU A 54 -11.89 4.26 -22.47
C GLU A 54 -10.87 5.06 -23.27
N THR A 55 -10.85 6.40 -23.15
CA THR A 55 -9.89 7.26 -23.85
C THR A 55 -8.55 7.35 -23.12
N LYS A 56 -8.51 7.01 -21.82
CA LYS A 56 -7.33 7.14 -20.97
C LYS A 56 -6.81 5.81 -20.44
N HIS A 57 -7.71 4.85 -20.23
CA HIS A 57 -7.42 3.62 -19.50
C HIS A 57 -7.40 2.43 -20.45
N ILE A 58 -6.45 1.52 -20.21
CA ILE A 58 -6.32 0.26 -20.94
C ILE A 58 -6.68 -0.85 -19.97
N VAL A 59 -7.60 -1.73 -20.36
CA VAL A 59 -7.98 -2.89 -19.53
C VAL A 59 -6.79 -3.86 -19.42
N ASP A 60 -6.54 -4.37 -18.22
CA ASP A 60 -5.61 -5.48 -18.03
C ASP A 60 -6.32 -6.82 -18.32
N PRO A 61 -5.97 -7.53 -19.42
CA PRO A 61 -6.69 -8.73 -19.81
C PRO A 61 -6.41 -9.93 -18.89
N ILE A 62 -5.28 -9.95 -18.19
CA ILE A 62 -4.92 -11.03 -17.26
C ILE A 62 -5.68 -10.83 -15.96
N ALA A 63 -5.63 -9.62 -15.40
CA ALA A 63 -6.38 -9.29 -14.20
C ALA A 63 -7.89 -9.39 -14.42
N LYS A 64 -8.41 -9.08 -15.62
CA LYS A 64 -9.83 -9.28 -15.95
C LYS A 64 -10.26 -10.75 -15.83
N LYS A 65 -9.46 -11.67 -16.40
CA LYS A 65 -9.70 -13.12 -16.27
C LYS A 65 -9.67 -13.59 -14.82
N TYR A 66 -8.80 -13.02 -13.99
CA TYR A 66 -8.78 -13.35 -12.56
C TYR A 66 -10.00 -12.77 -11.85
N LEU A 67 -10.39 -11.54 -12.15
CA LEU A 67 -11.55 -10.90 -11.53
C LEU A 67 -12.86 -11.66 -11.79
N GLU A 68 -13.00 -12.33 -12.93
CA GLU A 68 -14.12 -13.24 -13.23
C GLU A 68 -14.23 -14.42 -12.24
N LYS A 69 -13.12 -14.80 -11.59
CA LYS A 69 -13.06 -15.83 -10.54
C LYS A 69 -13.24 -15.27 -9.13
N ALA A 70 -13.40 -13.95 -9.00
CA ALA A 70 -13.66 -13.30 -7.72
C ALA A 70 -15.14 -13.41 -7.34
N THR A 71 -15.51 -12.82 -6.21
CA THR A 71 -16.90 -12.71 -5.76
C THR A 71 -17.73 -11.82 -6.71
N ASN A 72 -19.02 -12.11 -6.82
CA ASN A 72 -19.91 -11.42 -7.78
C ASN A 72 -20.01 -9.90 -7.52
N ASP A 73 -19.77 -9.44 -6.29
CA ASP A 73 -19.85 -8.02 -5.91
C ASP A 73 -18.76 -7.16 -6.58
N VAL A 74 -17.76 -7.76 -7.23
CA VAL A 74 -16.65 -7.03 -7.87
C VAL A 74 -16.57 -7.24 -9.37
N HIS A 75 -17.44 -8.06 -9.97
CA HIS A 75 -17.41 -8.37 -11.41
C HIS A 75 -17.71 -7.18 -12.32
N HIS A 76 -18.44 -6.19 -11.79
CA HIS A 76 -18.75 -4.94 -12.48
C HIS A 76 -17.53 -4.00 -12.57
N LEU A 77 -16.45 -4.29 -11.83
CA LEU A 77 -15.22 -3.52 -11.87
C LEU A 77 -14.36 -3.89 -13.09
N ILE A 78 -13.53 -2.94 -13.49
CA ILE A 78 -12.67 -2.96 -14.66
C ILE A 78 -11.22 -2.79 -14.17
N PRO A 79 -10.38 -3.84 -14.25
CA PRO A 79 -8.97 -3.74 -13.92
C PRO A 79 -8.23 -2.97 -15.01
N VAL A 80 -7.48 -1.96 -14.60
CA VAL A 80 -6.72 -1.10 -15.52
C VAL A 80 -5.24 -1.46 -15.46
N LYS A 81 -4.62 -1.58 -16.63
CA LYS A 81 -3.21 -1.90 -16.77
C LYS A 81 -2.33 -0.79 -16.19
N VAL A 82 -1.31 -1.19 -15.43
CA VAL A 82 -0.23 -0.30 -14.95
C VAL A 82 1.14 -0.89 -15.29
N ALA A 83 2.20 -0.12 -15.09
CA ALA A 83 3.55 -0.63 -15.29
C ALA A 83 3.90 -1.73 -14.27
N ASP A 84 4.63 -2.75 -14.74
CA ASP A 84 5.07 -3.94 -14.01
C ASP A 84 6.54 -3.81 -13.53
N ASP A 85 6.93 -2.59 -13.15
CA ASP A 85 8.29 -2.20 -12.75
C ASP A 85 8.59 -2.39 -11.25
N GLY A 86 7.79 -3.19 -10.54
CA GLY A 86 7.86 -3.31 -9.08
C GLY A 86 7.23 -2.13 -8.30
N ASN A 87 6.71 -1.10 -8.97
CA ASN A 87 5.94 -0.01 -8.36
C ASN A 87 4.45 -0.09 -8.67
N CYS A 88 3.96 -1.20 -9.25
CA CYS A 88 2.59 -1.37 -9.71
C CYS A 88 1.51 -0.95 -8.68
N PHE A 89 1.73 -1.16 -7.38
CA PHE A 89 0.84 -0.65 -6.33
C PHE A 89 0.78 0.87 -6.33
N TYR A 90 1.93 1.55 -6.28
CA TYR A 90 1.97 3.00 -6.31
C TYR A 90 1.43 3.57 -7.62
N HIS A 91 1.70 2.92 -8.76
CA HIS A 91 1.08 3.27 -10.04
C HIS A 91 -0.45 3.16 -9.99
N SER A 92 -0.97 2.09 -9.37
CA SER A 92 -2.41 1.91 -9.16
C SER A 92 -3.03 3.04 -8.35
N ILE A 93 -2.35 3.45 -7.26
CA ILE A 93 -2.80 4.55 -6.42
C ILE A 93 -2.75 5.89 -7.16
N LEU A 94 -1.68 6.17 -7.92
CA LEU A 94 -1.58 7.40 -8.71
C LEU A 94 -2.67 7.51 -9.78
N LEU A 95 -3.02 6.38 -10.42
CA LEU A 95 -4.12 6.32 -11.38
C LEU A 95 -5.44 6.70 -10.70
N LEU A 96 -5.69 6.15 -9.51
CA LEU A 96 -6.86 6.52 -8.70
C LEU A 96 -6.80 7.98 -8.24
N MET A 97 -5.64 8.58 -7.98
CA MET A 97 -5.54 9.97 -7.51
C MET A 97 -5.91 11.02 -8.56
N ASN A 98 -5.77 10.69 -9.85
CA ASN A 98 -5.84 11.66 -10.95
C ASN A 98 -5.06 12.97 -10.68
N ASN A 99 -3.91 12.86 -9.99
CA ASN A 99 -3.07 14.00 -9.61
C ASN A 99 -1.68 13.84 -10.23
N PRO A 100 -1.36 14.60 -11.30
CA PRO A 100 -0.11 14.42 -12.03
C PRO A 100 1.13 14.92 -11.26
N THR A 101 0.96 15.56 -10.11
CA THR A 101 2.08 16.15 -9.34
C THR A 101 2.68 15.18 -8.31
N VAL A 102 1.94 14.13 -7.96
CA VAL A 102 2.39 13.08 -7.02
C VAL A 102 3.05 11.96 -7.82
N THR A 103 4.09 11.37 -7.25
CA THR A 103 4.91 10.34 -7.91
C THR A 103 4.99 9.08 -7.07
N THR A 104 5.41 7.98 -7.67
CA THR A 104 5.59 6.69 -6.96
C THR A 104 6.65 6.82 -5.88
N ASP A 105 7.73 7.58 -6.15
CA ASP A 105 8.77 7.91 -5.17
C ASP A 105 8.19 8.65 -3.96
N GLU A 106 7.30 9.63 -4.19
CA GLU A 106 6.65 10.35 -3.09
C GLU A 106 5.79 9.43 -2.23
N LEU A 107 4.93 8.61 -2.86
CA LEU A 107 4.09 7.66 -2.13
C LEU A 107 4.97 6.69 -1.32
N ARG A 108 6.01 6.10 -1.92
CA ARG A 108 6.92 5.18 -1.25
C ARG A 108 7.64 5.82 -0.06
N VAL A 109 8.22 7.01 -0.23
CA VAL A 109 8.90 7.72 0.86
C VAL A 109 7.94 8.01 2.01
N ARG A 110 6.70 8.40 1.71
CA ARG A 110 5.67 8.62 2.75
C ARG A 110 5.30 7.34 3.47
N THR A 111 5.19 6.22 2.76
CA THR A 111 4.96 4.91 3.37
C THR A 111 6.11 4.53 4.31
N ILE A 112 7.37 4.74 3.90
CA ILE A 112 8.55 4.50 4.75
C ILE A 112 8.50 5.38 6.01
N ILE A 113 8.20 6.67 5.86
CA ILE A 113 8.08 7.60 7.00
C ILE A 113 6.99 7.14 7.97
N GLU A 114 5.82 6.72 7.45
CA GLU A 114 4.71 6.23 8.26
C GLU A 114 5.06 4.93 9.00
N LEU A 115 5.68 3.95 8.33
CA LEU A 115 6.12 2.71 8.95
C LEU A 115 7.16 2.96 10.04
N MET A 116 8.23 3.70 9.73
CA MET A 116 9.30 3.98 10.69
C MET A 116 8.81 4.80 11.88
N THR A 117 7.89 5.75 11.65
CA THR A 117 7.34 6.59 12.73
C THR A 117 6.44 5.80 13.68
N ASN A 118 5.79 4.74 13.20
CA ASN A 118 4.81 3.99 13.95
C ASN A 118 5.17 2.50 14.00
N GLU A 119 6.46 2.18 14.00
CA GLU A 119 6.96 0.82 13.88
C GLU A 119 6.32 -0.10 14.92
N ALA A 120 6.32 0.30 16.20
CA ALA A 120 5.75 -0.50 17.28
C ALA A 120 4.27 -0.88 17.04
N TYR A 121 3.49 0.00 16.42
CA TYR A 121 2.11 -0.30 16.06
C TYR A 121 2.06 -1.37 14.97
N TYR A 122 2.78 -1.18 13.87
CA TYR A 122 2.80 -2.13 12.76
C TYR A 122 3.38 -3.48 13.18
N ASP A 123 4.44 -3.47 13.99
CA ASP A 123 5.06 -4.68 14.50
C ASP A 123 4.05 -5.45 15.37
N SER A 124 3.42 -4.79 16.36
CA SER A 124 2.42 -5.45 17.21
C SER A 124 1.22 -6.03 16.44
N MET A 125 0.82 -5.37 15.34
CA MET A 125 -0.35 -5.77 14.57
C MET A 125 -0.03 -6.91 13.59
N TYR A 126 1.14 -6.89 12.98
CA TYR A 126 1.41 -7.69 11.79
C TYR A 126 2.66 -8.57 11.86
N SER A 127 3.59 -8.36 12.80
CA SER A 127 4.90 -9.04 12.74
C SER A 127 4.82 -10.56 12.88
N GLN A 128 3.86 -11.04 13.65
CA GLN A 128 3.54 -12.46 13.77
C GLN A 128 3.06 -13.11 12.46
N PHE A 129 2.61 -12.30 11.50
CA PHE A 129 2.13 -12.78 10.22
C PHE A 129 3.21 -12.63 9.16
N ILE A 130 3.76 -11.41 9.03
CA ILE A 130 4.55 -11.00 7.85
C ILE A 130 6.02 -10.72 8.16
N GLY A 131 6.47 -11.03 9.37
CA GLY A 131 7.84 -10.86 9.82
C GLY A 131 8.16 -9.46 10.33
N SER A 132 9.44 -9.18 10.55
CA SER A 132 9.88 -7.93 11.19
C SER A 132 9.66 -6.71 10.28
N VAL A 133 9.07 -5.65 10.85
CA VAL A 133 8.91 -4.34 10.18
C VAL A 133 10.26 -3.79 9.70
N ALA A 134 11.33 -3.96 10.49
CA ALA A 134 12.66 -3.45 10.16
C ALA A 134 13.21 -4.03 8.85
N PHE A 135 12.97 -5.32 8.58
CA PHE A 135 13.37 -5.96 7.33
C PHE A 135 12.61 -5.36 6.13
N ILE A 136 11.32 -5.11 6.31
CA ILE A 136 10.45 -4.56 5.27
C ILE A 136 10.83 -3.11 4.96
N ILE A 137 11.06 -2.28 6.00
CA ILE A 137 11.57 -0.91 5.83
C ILE A 137 12.87 -0.91 5.01
N LYS A 138 13.80 -1.83 5.30
CA LYS A 138 15.05 -1.95 4.54
C LYS A 138 14.79 -2.25 3.06
N ALA A 139 13.92 -3.23 2.78
CA ALA A 139 13.59 -3.59 1.41
C ALA A 139 12.94 -2.43 0.64
N MET A 140 11.98 -1.74 1.27
CA MET A 140 11.25 -0.63 0.66
C MET A 140 12.10 0.59 0.33
N CYS A 141 13.26 0.75 0.97
CA CYS A 141 14.17 1.85 0.64
C CYS A 141 14.75 1.74 -0.78
N LYS A 142 14.68 0.56 -1.41
CA LYS A 142 15.09 0.35 -2.80
C LYS A 142 13.89 0.60 -3.72
N ASN A 143 14.14 1.29 -4.83
CA ASN A 143 13.12 1.46 -5.85
C ASN A 143 12.80 0.11 -6.52
N ASN A 144 11.61 -0.03 -7.10
CA ASN A 144 11.19 -1.21 -7.86
C ASN A 144 11.11 -2.50 -7.03
N THR A 145 11.02 -2.42 -5.70
CA THR A 145 10.76 -3.59 -4.86
C THR A 145 9.28 -3.86 -4.73
N PHE A 146 8.95 -5.13 -4.81
CA PHE A 146 7.64 -5.68 -4.47
C PHE A 146 7.22 -5.28 -3.06
N LEU A 147 5.91 -5.11 -2.87
CA LEU A 147 5.32 -4.66 -1.61
C LEU A 147 4.57 -5.77 -0.91
N GLU A 148 4.55 -5.70 0.42
CA GLU A 148 3.79 -6.60 1.28
C GLU A 148 2.61 -5.85 1.94
N LEU A 149 1.96 -6.50 2.92
CA LEU A 149 0.78 -5.96 3.61
C LEU A 149 1.08 -4.67 4.42
N TYR A 150 2.30 -4.51 4.93
CA TYR A 150 2.70 -3.32 5.69
C TYR A 150 2.51 -2.05 4.88
N GLU A 151 2.88 -2.08 3.61
CA GLU A 151 2.87 -0.93 2.72
C GLU A 151 1.46 -0.47 2.38
N ILE A 152 0.55 -1.43 2.19
CA ILE A 152 -0.87 -1.12 1.96
C ILE A 152 -1.44 -0.42 3.20
N SER A 153 -1.22 -0.98 4.39
CA SER A 153 -1.73 -0.42 5.66
C SER A 153 -1.12 0.96 5.98
N ALA A 154 0.19 1.10 5.78
CA ALA A 154 0.87 2.37 5.98
C ALA A 154 0.45 3.42 4.98
N LEU A 155 0.26 3.07 3.70
CA LEU A 155 -0.19 4.03 2.71
C LEU A 155 -1.63 4.48 2.97
N CYS A 156 -2.54 3.59 3.39
CA CYS A 156 -3.88 3.95 3.87
C CYS A 156 -3.80 5.05 4.95
N ASN A 157 -2.93 4.85 5.94
CA ASN A 157 -2.74 5.80 7.03
C ASN A 157 -2.09 7.12 6.59
N ALA A 158 -1.17 7.08 5.62
CA ALA A 158 -0.52 8.27 5.07
C ALA A 158 -1.48 9.10 4.20
N LEU A 159 -2.35 8.45 3.44
CA LEU A 159 -3.34 9.09 2.55
C LEU A 159 -4.68 9.37 3.23
N LYS A 160 -4.90 8.84 4.44
CA LYS A 160 -6.19 8.91 5.16
C LYS A 160 -7.35 8.32 4.35
N CYS A 161 -7.10 7.17 3.72
CA CYS A 161 -8.10 6.46 2.93
C CYS A 161 -8.12 4.97 3.27
N ASN A 162 -9.21 4.30 2.88
CA ASN A 162 -9.32 2.86 2.97
C ASN A 162 -9.01 2.24 1.59
N ILE A 163 -8.06 1.31 1.54
CA ILE A 163 -7.75 0.53 0.35
C ILE A 163 -8.32 -0.88 0.55
N ARG A 164 -9.20 -1.30 -0.35
CA ARG A 164 -9.69 -2.69 -0.43
C ARG A 164 -8.88 -3.41 -1.50
N SER A 165 -8.10 -4.42 -1.09
CA SER A 165 -7.43 -5.32 -2.03
C SER A 165 -8.34 -6.50 -2.36
N ILE A 166 -8.36 -6.93 -3.62
CA ILE A 166 -9.15 -8.07 -4.09
C ILE A 166 -8.21 -9.10 -4.70
N TYR A 167 -8.18 -10.29 -4.12
CA TYR A 167 -7.41 -11.45 -4.52
C TYR A 167 -8.37 -12.55 -4.97
N PRO A 168 -8.61 -12.72 -6.28
CA PRO A 168 -9.53 -13.74 -6.77
C PRO A 168 -9.05 -15.16 -6.45
N LYS A 169 -9.96 -16.15 -6.46
CA LYS A 169 -9.57 -17.56 -6.39
C LYS A 169 -8.76 -17.90 -7.63
N ILE A 170 -7.52 -18.34 -7.45
CA ILE A 170 -6.68 -18.84 -8.53
C ILE A 170 -6.60 -20.36 -8.33
N ASP A 171 -6.78 -21.14 -9.41
CA ASP A 171 -7.01 -22.60 -9.40
C ASP A 171 -5.92 -23.42 -8.66
N PHE A 172 -4.75 -22.83 -8.41
CA PHE A 172 -3.61 -23.45 -7.71
C PHE A 172 -3.25 -22.74 -6.39
N ARG A 173 -4.04 -21.75 -5.97
CA ARG A 173 -3.76 -20.79 -4.89
C ARG A 173 -5.06 -20.29 -4.22
N GLU A 174 -5.95 -21.21 -3.83
CA GLU A 174 -7.20 -20.84 -3.14
C GLU A 174 -6.96 -20.08 -1.82
N ASP A 175 -5.82 -20.34 -1.18
CA ASP A 175 -5.33 -19.70 0.03
C ASP A 175 -5.17 -18.18 -0.11
N MET A 176 -4.93 -17.66 -1.32
CA MET A 176 -4.78 -16.21 -1.56
C MET A 176 -6.06 -15.42 -1.29
N THR A 177 -7.22 -16.06 -1.31
CA THR A 177 -8.50 -15.40 -0.97
C THR A 177 -8.63 -15.04 0.49
N ILE A 178 -7.74 -15.53 1.37
CA ILE A 178 -7.69 -15.14 2.78
C ILE A 178 -7.44 -13.64 2.94
N LEU A 179 -6.75 -13.01 1.98
CA LEU A 179 -6.50 -11.57 1.94
C LEU A 179 -7.77 -10.76 1.64
N ASN A 180 -8.85 -11.38 1.16
CA ASN A 180 -10.14 -10.71 0.97
C ASN A 180 -10.93 -10.56 2.27
N ASN A 181 -10.73 -11.46 3.23
CA ASN A 181 -11.61 -11.63 4.39
C ASN A 181 -11.09 -10.99 5.68
N SER A 182 -9.97 -10.26 5.64
CA SER A 182 -9.48 -9.61 6.85
C SER A 182 -8.45 -8.52 6.56
N HIS A 183 -8.59 -7.42 7.30
CA HIS A 183 -7.54 -6.41 7.50
C HIS A 183 -6.27 -6.96 8.19
N VAL A 184 -6.23 -8.26 8.53
CA VAL A 184 -5.17 -8.94 9.29
C VAL A 184 -5.37 -10.47 9.16
N LEU A 185 -4.56 -11.25 8.43
CA LEU A 185 -4.43 -12.70 8.68
C LEU A 185 -3.09 -13.32 8.22
N ASN A 186 -2.81 -14.47 8.83
CA ASN A 186 -1.54 -15.16 9.03
C ASN A 186 -0.86 -15.72 7.77
N GLU A 187 0.16 -15.00 7.32
CA GLU A 187 1.04 -15.35 6.22
C GLU A 187 1.83 -16.65 6.46
N THR A 188 2.03 -17.13 7.69
CA THR A 188 2.65 -18.46 7.91
C THR A 188 1.84 -19.57 7.25
N ALA A 189 0.50 -19.50 7.34
CA ALA A 189 -0.39 -20.45 6.69
C ALA A 189 -0.36 -20.29 5.15
N ALA A 190 -0.31 -19.05 4.66
CA ALA A 190 -0.22 -18.76 3.23
C ALA A 190 1.15 -19.17 2.64
N ARG A 191 2.27 -18.99 3.35
CA ARG A 191 3.60 -19.45 2.91
C ARG A 191 3.72 -20.96 2.95
N ALA A 192 3.18 -21.61 3.98
CA ALA A 192 3.15 -23.07 4.10
C ALA A 192 2.36 -23.71 2.96
N ALA A 193 1.20 -23.14 2.60
CA ALA A 193 0.40 -23.59 1.46
C ALA A 193 1.13 -23.46 0.10
N ASN A 194 2.15 -22.60 0.02
CA ASN A 194 2.84 -22.24 -1.21
C ASN A 194 4.28 -22.75 -1.30
N ASN A 195 4.66 -23.76 -0.51
CA ASN A 195 6.02 -24.29 -0.46
C ASN A 195 7.10 -23.21 -0.27
N GLY A 196 6.76 -22.12 0.43
CA GLY A 196 7.65 -20.98 0.63
C GLY A 196 7.89 -20.09 -0.61
N ALA A 197 7.24 -20.35 -1.75
CA ALA A 197 7.40 -19.61 -2.99
C ALA A 197 6.21 -18.66 -3.27
N TRP A 198 6.51 -17.40 -3.58
CA TRP A 198 5.50 -16.37 -3.85
C TRP A 198 5.75 -15.66 -5.19
N SER A 199 4.72 -15.54 -6.05
CA SER A 199 4.49 -14.53 -7.11
C SER A 199 3.14 -14.85 -7.81
N PRO A 200 2.41 -13.90 -8.46
CA PRO A 200 2.81 -12.56 -8.91
C PRO A 200 2.21 -11.41 -8.08
N ASN A 201 3.07 -10.43 -7.75
CA ASN A 201 2.75 -9.21 -7.02
C ASN A 201 2.39 -8.05 -7.97
N HIS A 202 1.45 -8.26 -8.88
CA HIS A 202 1.01 -7.21 -9.78
C HIS A 202 -0.30 -6.62 -9.28
N PHE A 203 -0.23 -5.41 -8.74
CA PHE A 203 -1.41 -4.63 -8.39
C PHE A 203 -1.91 -3.86 -9.59
N VAL A 204 -3.23 -3.89 -9.80
CA VAL A 204 -3.95 -3.05 -10.75
C VAL A 204 -5.07 -2.33 -10.01
N PRO A 205 -5.40 -1.07 -10.35
CA PRO A 205 -6.58 -0.43 -9.81
C PRO A 205 -7.82 -1.02 -10.48
N LEU A 206 -8.89 -1.12 -9.70
CA LEU A 206 -10.21 -1.53 -10.15
C LEU A 206 -11.10 -0.29 -10.24
N LEU A 207 -11.66 -0.02 -11.41
CA LEU A 207 -12.54 1.11 -11.68
C LEU A 207 -13.94 0.66 -12.06
N SER A 208 -14.95 1.45 -11.77
CA SER A 208 -16.33 1.23 -12.18
C SER A 208 -16.59 1.84 -13.56
N SER A 209 -17.49 1.26 -14.34
CA SER A 209 -18.01 1.97 -15.52
C SER A 209 -18.77 3.24 -15.09
N ALA A 210 -18.84 4.23 -15.97
CA ALA A 210 -19.59 5.46 -15.69
C ALA A 210 -21.07 5.20 -15.33
N THR A 211 -21.68 4.17 -15.94
CA THR A 211 -23.08 3.77 -15.70
C THR A 211 -23.32 3.13 -14.33
N HIS A 212 -22.35 2.37 -13.80
CA HIS A 212 -22.46 1.76 -12.48
C HIS A 212 -22.14 2.77 -11.37
N TYR A 213 -21.18 3.67 -11.60
CA TYR A 213 -20.73 4.65 -10.62
C TYR A 213 -21.85 5.56 -10.11
N THR A 214 -22.71 6.05 -11.01
CA THR A 214 -23.85 6.92 -10.65
C THR A 214 -24.88 6.20 -9.76
N SER A 215 -25.07 4.90 -9.95
CA SER A 215 -26.10 4.12 -9.23
C SER A 215 -25.72 3.77 -7.78
N GLU A 216 -24.43 3.57 -7.49
CA GLU A 216 -23.96 3.16 -6.16
C GLU A 216 -23.79 4.36 -5.22
N TYR A 217 -23.23 5.47 -5.72
CA TYR A 217 -22.93 6.65 -4.90
C TYR A 217 -24.14 7.52 -4.56
N GLU A 218 -25.20 7.50 -5.38
CA GLU A 218 -26.47 8.13 -5.02
C GLU A 218 -27.21 7.36 -3.89
N ASN A 219 -26.87 6.08 -3.67
CA ASN A 219 -27.63 5.21 -2.77
C ASN A 219 -26.91 4.82 -1.47
N LYS A 220 -25.58 4.83 -1.40
CA LYS A 220 -24.84 4.51 -0.16
C LYS A 220 -23.50 5.23 -0.12
N SER A 221 -23.29 6.06 0.91
CA SER A 221 -21.94 6.46 1.34
C SER A 221 -21.44 5.41 2.34
N PRO A 222 -20.48 4.52 1.98
CA PRO A 222 -19.97 3.55 2.94
C PRO A 222 -18.96 4.27 3.85
N THR A 223 -19.35 4.55 5.09
CA THR A 223 -18.40 4.92 6.14
C THR A 223 -17.78 3.64 6.70
N PHE A 224 -16.64 3.23 6.15
CA PHE A 224 -15.80 2.24 6.81
C PHE A 224 -14.94 2.96 7.87
N PRO A 225 -14.99 2.55 9.14
CA PRO A 225 -14.15 3.14 10.17
C PRO A 225 -12.68 2.88 9.80
N ILE A 226 -11.91 3.96 9.64
CA ILE A 226 -10.45 3.86 9.54
C ILE A 226 -9.99 3.25 10.88
N PRO A 227 -9.12 2.22 10.88
CA PRO A 227 -8.56 1.69 12.12
C PRO A 227 -7.88 2.82 12.89
N GLU A 228 -8.52 3.30 13.97
CA GLU A 228 -7.96 4.37 14.77
C GLU A 228 -6.74 3.85 15.54
N LYS A 229 -5.62 4.58 15.44
CA LYS A 229 -4.47 4.36 16.30
C LYS A 229 -4.90 4.65 17.74
N LYS A 230 -5.15 3.61 18.53
CA LYS A 230 -5.26 3.76 19.98
C LYS A 230 -3.88 4.16 20.49
N THR A 231 -3.74 5.38 21.01
CA THR A 231 -2.54 5.78 21.76
C THR A 231 -2.35 4.82 22.92
N PHE A 232 -1.34 3.95 22.84
CA PHE A 232 -0.86 3.20 23.99
C PHE A 232 -0.31 4.22 24.99
N LYS A 233 -1.03 4.45 26.08
CA LYS A 233 -0.50 5.19 27.22
C LYS A 233 0.64 4.34 27.79
N ASN A 234 1.85 4.88 27.78
CA ASN A 234 2.97 4.30 28.50
C ASN A 234 2.58 4.19 29.98
N ASN A 235 2.33 2.97 30.45
CA ASN A 235 2.18 2.71 31.87
C ASN A 235 3.57 2.87 32.49
N THR A 236 3.80 4.01 33.14
CA THR A 236 4.97 4.21 34.00
C THR A 236 4.92 3.15 35.11
N PRO A 237 6.01 2.39 35.37
CA PRO A 237 6.02 1.46 36.48
C PRO A 237 5.95 2.23 37.80
N THR A 238 4.90 2.00 38.57
CA THR A 238 4.85 2.41 39.97
C THR A 238 5.94 1.63 40.70
N ARG A 239 7.01 2.32 41.12
CA ARG A 239 7.97 1.76 42.07
C ARG A 239 7.22 1.43 43.36
N ILE A 240 7.26 0.17 43.77
CA ILE A 240 7.05 -0.26 45.16
C ILE A 240 8.44 -0.39 45.79
#